data_AF-A0A816GPV0-F1
#
_entry.id   AF-A0A816GPV0-F1
#
_cell.length_a   1.000
_cell.length_b   1.000
_cell.length_c   1.000
_cell.angle_alpha   90.00
_cell.angle_beta   90.00
_cell.angle_gamma   90.00
#
_symmetry.space_group_name_H-M   'P 1'
#
loop_
_entity.id
_entity.type
_entity.pdbx_description
1 polymer ?
#
loop_
_entity_poly.entity_id
_entity_poly.type
_entity_poly.pdbx_seq_one_letter_code
_entity_poly.pdbx_strand_id
1 'polypeptide(L)'
;MSKPRHNLEKFSCTTSRFLLLTFRRPCYRQIITTNTICDPEKEVFSKWSDEDGGCYNMINAALLNDDYQVLKNHVQFINSLRMAIKNNNENESFKVYRGLPLDPEHVKKEYKVGLQFL
;
A
#
# COMPACT_ATOMS: atom_id res chain seq x y z
N MET A 1 -2.38 10.36 -39.78
CA MET A 1 -1.33 10.31 -38.75
C MET A 1 -1.99 10.09 -37.39
N SER A 2 -1.92 8.86 -36.88
CA SER A 2 -2.57 8.42 -35.65
C SER A 2 -1.60 8.59 -34.47
N LYS A 3 -2.00 9.35 -33.44
CA LYS A 3 -1.22 9.51 -32.19
C LYS A 3 -0.98 8.16 -31.50
N PRO A 4 0.18 7.92 -30.88
CA PRO A 4 0.41 6.70 -30.11
C PRO A 4 -0.48 6.71 -28.87
N ARG A 5 -1.26 5.63 -28.70
CA ARG A 5 -2.01 5.37 -27.47
C ARG A 5 -0.97 4.99 -26.42
N HIS A 6 -0.81 5.83 -25.39
CA HIS A 6 -0.15 5.37 -24.16
C HIS A 6 -0.97 4.20 -23.63
N ASN A 7 -0.40 2.99 -23.73
CA ASN A 7 -0.91 1.85 -23.00
C ASN A 7 -0.86 2.21 -21.52
N LEU A 8 -2.03 2.47 -20.93
CA LEU A 8 -2.20 2.50 -19.49
C LEU A 8 -1.91 1.08 -18.99
N GLU A 9 -0.64 0.78 -18.74
CA GLU A 9 -0.25 -0.47 -18.09
C GLU A 9 -0.93 -0.50 -16.72
N LYS A 10 -1.95 -1.34 -16.65
CA LYS A 10 -2.75 -1.56 -15.45
C LYS A 10 -1.81 -2.20 -14.43
N PHE A 11 -1.65 -1.54 -13.29
CA PHE A 11 -0.84 -2.01 -12.16
C PHE A 11 -1.11 -3.51 -11.88
N SER A 12 -0.12 -4.36 -12.14
CA SER A 12 -0.14 -5.79 -11.89
C SER A 12 0.77 -6.09 -10.71
N CYS A 13 0.21 -6.06 -9.50
CA CYS A 13 0.91 -6.47 -8.29
C CYS A 13 0.95 -8.00 -8.24
N THR A 14 2.14 -8.60 -8.31
CA THR A 14 2.37 -10.05 -8.17
C THR A 14 2.34 -10.53 -6.72
N THR A 15 2.07 -9.66 -5.76
CA THR A 15 1.88 -10.06 -4.35
C THR A 15 0.64 -10.96 -4.25
N SER A 16 0.86 -12.19 -3.78
CA SER A 16 -0.13 -13.26 -3.70
C SER A 16 -1.50 -12.79 -3.20
N ARG A 17 -2.55 -13.16 -3.94
CA ARG A 17 -3.96 -12.93 -3.59
C ARG A 17 -4.36 -13.53 -2.23
N PHE A 18 -3.54 -14.43 -1.69
CA PHE A 18 -3.82 -15.18 -0.46
C PHE A 18 -3.25 -14.55 0.83
N LEU A 19 -2.36 -13.55 0.77
CA LEU A 19 -1.73 -12.96 1.98
C LEU A 19 -2.33 -11.63 2.44
N LEU A 20 -3.45 -11.20 1.85
CA LEU A 20 -4.09 -9.95 2.22
C LEU A 20 -5.57 -10.19 2.46
N LEU A 21 -6.01 -10.06 3.72
CA LEU A 21 -7.41 -9.97 4.18
C LEU A 21 -8.23 -8.84 3.48
N THR A 22 -7.67 -8.16 2.48
CA THR A 22 -8.03 -6.82 2.02
C THR A 22 -8.30 -6.74 0.52
N PHE A 23 -8.66 -7.83 -0.16
CA PHE A 23 -8.92 -7.78 -1.61
C PHE A 23 -10.12 -6.92 -2.03
N ARG A 24 -10.85 -6.32 -1.07
CA ARG A 24 -11.84 -5.27 -1.33
C ARG A 24 -11.77 -4.20 -0.23
N ARG A 25 -10.89 -3.22 -0.40
CA ARG A 25 -10.96 -1.90 0.28
C ARG A 25 -11.68 -0.91 -0.65
N PRO A 26 -13.01 -0.97 -0.82
CA PRO A 26 -13.73 -0.13 -1.77
C PRO A 26 -13.53 1.36 -1.46
N CYS A 27 -13.41 1.75 -0.20
CA CYS A 27 -13.15 3.14 0.19
C CYS A 27 -11.77 3.60 -0.29
N TYR A 28 -10.74 2.76 -0.15
CA TYR A 28 -9.43 3.04 -0.73
C TYR A 28 -9.51 3.22 -2.24
N ARG A 29 -10.24 2.35 -2.97
CA ARG A 29 -10.40 2.49 -4.43
C ARG A 29 -11.01 3.82 -4.86
N GLN A 30 -11.91 4.37 -4.04
CA GLN A 30 -12.57 5.65 -4.34
C GLN A 30 -11.61 6.85 -4.19
N ILE A 31 -10.68 6.79 -3.23
CA ILE A 31 -9.78 7.92 -2.95
C ILE A 31 -8.49 7.91 -3.78
N ILE A 32 -8.06 6.75 -4.29
CA ILE A 32 -6.81 6.65 -5.08
C ILE A 32 -6.88 7.31 -6.46
N THR A 33 -8.07 7.64 -6.95
CA THR A 33 -8.29 8.34 -8.21
C THR A 33 -8.35 9.86 -8.04
N THR A 34 -8.32 10.36 -6.80
CA THR A 34 -8.32 11.79 -6.52
C THR A 34 -6.99 12.40 -6.96
N ASN A 35 -7.04 13.40 -7.84
CA ASN A 35 -5.87 14.17 -8.24
C ASN A 35 -5.39 15.02 -7.05
N THR A 36 -4.10 14.92 -6.72
CA THR A 36 -3.50 15.55 -5.54
C THR A 36 -2.15 16.15 -5.92
N ILE A 37 -1.83 17.31 -5.34
CA ILE A 37 -0.51 17.93 -5.46
C ILE A 37 0.48 17.06 -4.68
N CYS A 38 1.62 16.73 -5.31
CA CYS A 38 2.67 15.94 -4.67
C CYS A 38 3.40 16.77 -3.62
N ASP A 39 3.40 16.29 -2.38
CA ASP A 39 4.32 16.80 -1.37
C ASP A 39 5.76 16.29 -1.67
N PRO A 40 6.81 16.98 -1.19
CA PRO A 40 8.20 16.52 -1.36
C PRO A 40 8.43 15.12 -0.78
N GLU A 41 9.05 14.21 -1.55
CA GLU A 41 9.18 12.79 -1.20
C GLU A 41 9.86 12.55 0.16
N LYS A 42 10.91 13.32 0.47
CA LYS A 42 11.63 13.23 1.74
C LYS A 42 10.74 13.52 2.94
N GLU A 43 9.87 14.53 2.83
CA GLU A 43 8.93 14.90 3.90
C GLU A 43 7.85 13.82 4.07
N VAL A 44 7.41 13.24 2.96
CA VAL A 44 6.43 12.16 2.95
C VAL A 44 6.97 10.91 3.65
N PHE A 45 8.19 10.47 3.33
CA PHE A 45 8.80 9.33 4.01
C PHE A 45 9.06 9.63 5.48
N SER A 46 9.58 10.82 5.81
CA SER A 46 9.80 11.22 7.21
C SER A 46 8.52 11.19 8.02
N LYS A 47 7.40 11.68 7.47
CA LYS A 47 6.08 11.67 8.13
C LYS A 47 5.48 10.26 8.22
N TRP A 48 5.79 9.39 7.25
CA TRP A 48 5.36 7.99 7.29
C TRP A 48 6.13 7.16 8.32
N SER A 49 7.42 7.44 8.50
CA SER A 49 8.32 6.73 9.42
C SER A 49 8.51 7.43 10.76
N ASP A 50 7.66 8.40 11.08
CA ASP A 50 7.72 9.14 12.34
C ASP A 50 7.65 8.18 13.54
N GLU A 51 8.45 8.46 14.59
CA GLU A 51 8.64 7.56 15.73
C GLU A 51 7.34 7.35 16.52
N ASP A 52 6.51 8.38 16.59
CA ASP A 52 5.18 8.31 17.20
C ASP A 52 4.19 7.48 16.36
N GLY A 53 4.56 7.14 15.12
CA GLY A 53 3.78 6.32 14.21
C GLY A 53 2.41 6.89 13.89
N GLY A 54 2.15 8.18 14.14
CA GLY A 54 0.81 8.75 14.10
C GLY A 54 0.13 8.56 12.75
N CYS A 55 0.81 8.95 11.67
CA CYS A 55 0.28 8.75 10.30
C CYS A 55 0.28 7.28 9.90
N TYR A 56 1.35 6.52 10.22
CA TYR A 56 1.46 5.11 9.89
C TYR A 56 0.32 4.28 10.51
N ASN A 57 0.14 4.38 11.83
CA ASN A 57 -0.84 3.62 12.60
C ASN A 57 -2.26 3.96 12.16
N MET A 58 -2.58 5.26 12.10
CA MET A 58 -3.91 5.74 11.73
C MET A 58 -4.31 5.30 10.32
N ILE A 59 -3.43 5.51 9.33
CA ILE A 59 -3.75 5.18 7.93
C ILE A 59 -3.78 3.66 7.73
N ASN A 60 -2.86 2.89 8.32
CA ASN A 60 -2.91 1.44 8.21
C ASN A 60 -4.15 0.85 8.89
N ALA A 61 -4.56 1.37 10.05
CA ALA A 61 -5.80 0.98 10.70
C ALA A 61 -7.03 1.32 9.84
N ALA A 62 -7.09 2.53 9.28
CA ALA A 62 -8.17 2.95 8.39
C ALA A 62 -8.24 2.09 7.12
N LEU A 63 -7.08 1.75 6.55
CA LEU A 63 -6.99 0.85 5.41
C LEU A 63 -7.46 -0.58 5.77
N LEU A 64 -7.07 -1.12 6.93
CA LEU A 64 -7.49 -2.45 7.37
C LEU A 64 -8.99 -2.54 7.64
N ASN A 65 -9.59 -1.47 8.16
CA ASN A 65 -11.01 -1.41 8.52
C ASN A 65 -11.91 -0.76 7.45
N ASP A 66 -11.34 -0.36 6.30
CA ASP A 66 -12.03 0.36 5.23
C ASP A 66 -12.74 1.65 5.70
N ASP A 67 -12.12 2.39 6.61
CA ASP A 67 -12.66 3.64 7.16
C ASP A 67 -12.57 4.78 6.14
N TYR A 68 -13.68 5.05 5.47
CA TYR A 68 -13.75 6.10 4.44
C TYR A 68 -13.40 7.49 4.96
N GLN A 69 -13.79 7.87 6.18
CA GLN A 69 -13.64 9.24 6.66
C GLN A 69 -12.16 9.56 6.92
N VAL A 70 -11.46 8.64 7.60
CA VAL A 70 -10.03 8.81 7.85
C VAL A 70 -9.25 8.78 6.53
N LEU A 71 -9.60 7.88 5.61
CA LEU A 71 -8.97 7.79 4.30
C LEU A 71 -9.19 9.07 3.46
N LYS A 72 -10.41 9.61 3.45
CA LYS A 72 -10.74 10.85 2.74
C LYS A 72 -9.98 12.05 3.32
N ASN A 73 -9.89 12.16 4.64
CA ASN A 73 -9.18 13.26 5.31
C ASN A 73 -7.67 13.25 5.02
N HIS A 74 -7.11 12.08 4.66
CA HIS A 74 -5.68 11.90 4.40
C HIS A 74 -5.37 11.60 2.92
N VAL A 75 -6.32 11.81 2.00
CA VAL A 75 -6.18 11.42 0.59
C VAL A 75 -4.94 12.03 -0.08
N GLN A 76 -4.63 13.30 0.22
CA GLN A 76 -3.44 13.96 -0.32
C GLN A 76 -2.16 13.24 0.12
N PHE A 77 -1.98 13.04 1.42
CA PHE A 77 -0.81 12.35 1.95
C PHE A 77 -0.69 10.91 1.44
N ILE A 78 -1.82 10.16 1.39
CA ILE A 78 -1.85 8.80 0.86
C ILE A 78 -1.38 8.76 -0.60
N ASN A 79 -1.86 9.69 -1.43
CA ASN A 79 -1.45 9.73 -2.84
C ASN A 79 -0.01 10.24 -3.01
N SER A 80 0.44 11.23 -2.24
CA SER A 80 1.85 11.64 -2.17
C SER A 80 2.77 10.47 -1.82
N LEU A 81 2.41 9.66 -0.82
CA LEU A 81 3.17 8.46 -0.42
C LEU A 81 3.21 7.40 -1.52
N ARG A 82 2.09 7.14 -2.20
CA ARG A 82 2.06 6.19 -3.33
C ARG A 82 2.96 6.64 -4.47
N MET A 83 2.99 7.93 -4.77
CA MET A 83 3.88 8.48 -5.80
C MET A 83 5.34 8.40 -5.37
N ALA A 84 5.67 8.78 -4.14
CA ALA A 84 7.02 8.69 -3.60
C ALA A 84 7.55 7.25 -3.65
N ILE A 85 6.75 6.26 -3.23
CA ILE A 85 7.09 4.84 -3.34
C ILE A 85 7.32 4.45 -4.80
N LYS A 86 6.44 4.85 -5.73
CA LYS A 86 6.56 4.52 -7.14
C LYS A 86 7.85 5.09 -7.76
N ASN A 87 8.18 6.33 -7.42
CA ASN A 87 9.35 7.02 -7.97
C ASN A 87 10.67 6.46 -7.42
N ASN A 88 10.65 5.94 -6.19
CA ASN A 88 11.81 5.32 -5.52
C ASN A 88 11.83 3.78 -5.66
N ASN A 89 10.95 3.20 -6.47
CA ASN A 89 10.96 1.77 -6.72
C ASN A 89 12.06 1.47 -7.74
N GLU A 90 13.29 1.35 -7.26
CA GLU A 90 14.41 0.89 -8.06
C GLU A 90 14.11 -0.53 -8.60
N ASN A 91 14.49 -0.81 -9.85
CA ASN A 91 14.26 -2.11 -10.50
C ASN A 91 15.11 -3.25 -9.90
N GLU A 92 15.83 -2.98 -8.81
CA GLU A 92 16.71 -3.93 -8.15
C GLU A 92 15.96 -4.69 -7.06
N SER A 93 15.95 -6.02 -7.17
CA SER A 93 15.31 -6.88 -6.18
C SER A 93 16.25 -7.11 -4.99
N PHE A 94 15.85 -6.65 -3.81
CA PHE A 94 16.55 -6.93 -2.55
C PHE A 94 15.70 -7.79 -1.61
N LYS A 95 16.36 -8.56 -0.75
CA LYS A 95 15.69 -9.33 0.30
C LYS A 95 15.32 -8.40 1.46
N VAL A 96 14.05 -8.42 1.84
CA VAL A 96 13.52 -7.67 2.99
C VAL A 96 13.09 -8.61 4.10
N TYR A 97 13.15 -8.13 5.34
CA TYR A 97 12.80 -8.89 6.53
C TYR A 97 11.78 -8.11 7.35
N ARG A 98 10.79 -8.80 7.91
CA ARG A 98 9.78 -8.22 8.79
C ARG A 98 9.61 -9.10 10.03
N GLY A 99 9.89 -8.54 11.20
CA GLY A 99 9.54 -9.16 12.48
C GLY A 99 8.10 -8.85 12.84
N LEU A 100 7.32 -9.87 13.19
CA LEU A 100 5.95 -9.72 13.69
C LEU A 100 5.79 -10.57 14.95
N PRO A 101 5.26 -10.03 16.05
CA PRO A 101 4.95 -10.81 17.25
C PRO A 101 3.61 -11.54 17.03
N LEU A 102 3.65 -12.63 16.25
CA LEU A 102 2.47 -13.44 15.97
C LEU A 102 2.43 -14.66 16.89
N ASP A 103 1.23 -15.02 17.32
CA ASP A 103 1.00 -16.28 18.02
C ASP A 103 1.34 -17.48 17.11
N PRO A 104 2.00 -18.54 17.61
CA PRO A 104 2.36 -19.70 16.81
C PRO A 104 1.16 -20.37 16.11
N GLU A 105 -0.03 -20.39 16.73
CA GLU A 105 -1.23 -20.96 16.13
C GLU A 105 -1.75 -20.07 15.00
N HIS A 106 -1.64 -18.74 15.12
CA HIS A 106 -1.93 -17.82 14.03
C HIS A 106 -1.00 -18.04 12.83
N VAL A 107 0.31 -18.24 13.08
CA VAL A 107 1.28 -18.54 12.02
C VAL A 107 0.93 -19.86 11.31
N LYS A 108 0.64 -20.93 12.05
CA LYS A 108 0.26 -22.24 11.47
C LYS A 108 -1.02 -22.19 10.64
N LYS A 109 -1.97 -21.34 11.03
CA LYS A 109 -3.26 -21.21 10.34
C LYS A 109 -3.12 -20.44 9.03
N GLU A 110 -2.48 -19.27 9.07
CA GLU A 110 -2.49 -18.30 7.97
C GLU A 110 -1.26 -18.42 7.05
N TYR A 111 -0.13 -18.93 7.53
CA TYR A 111 1.15 -18.97 6.82
C TYR A 111 1.65 -20.41 6.59
N LYS A 112 0.79 -21.27 6.02
CA LYS A 112 1.21 -22.60 5.59
C LYS A 112 2.09 -22.52 4.35
N VAL A 113 3.26 -23.15 4.42
CA VAL A 113 4.19 -23.29 3.29
C VAL A 113 3.47 -24.01 2.14
N GLY A 114 3.39 -23.39 0.96
CA GLY A 114 2.86 -24.02 -0.25
C GLY A 114 1.43 -23.62 -0.69
N LEU A 115 0.72 -22.73 0.00
CA LEU A 115 -0.62 -22.26 -0.41
C LEU A 115 -0.64 -21.27 -1.60
N GLN A 116 0.46 -21.12 -2.34
CA GLN A 116 0.51 -20.23 -3.53
C GLN A 116 0.07 -20.91 -4.85
N PHE A 117 -0.41 -22.17 -4.84
CA PHE A 117 -0.76 -22.92 -6.04
C PHE A 117 -2.05 -23.76 -5.97
N LEU A 118 -3.11 -23.27 -5.34
CA LEU A 118 -4.47 -23.84 -5.50
C LEU A 118 -5.48 -22.74 -5.83
#